data_AF-A0A9D5PUD4-F1
#
_entry.id   AF-A0A9D5PUD4-F1
#
_cell.length_a   1.000
_cell.length_b   1.000
_cell.length_c   1.000
_cell.angle_alpha   90.00
_cell.angle_beta   90.00
_cell.angle_gamma   90.00
#
_symmetry.space_group_name_H-M   'P 1'
#
loop_
_entity.id
_entity.type
_entity.pdbx_description
1 polymer ?
#
loop_
_entity_poly.entity_id
_entity_poly.type
_entity_poly.pdbx_seq_one_letter_code
_entity_poly.pdbx_strand_id
1 'polypeptide(L)'
;MLVHHLRKEGASDPVNMLTGSTGISGAADSSFVLQRDKRTENAATLFCTGRDIRTIEIPLVFSEESCTWLLRDENPALVKLLDPTVEQVDRYFTESGTDEFCGSATELAERMKAHSGIDITPAVLSKKLLCGHAQFCALGYECSFFRTHEGKKIKINRVKEDEEKAS
;
A
#
# COMPACT_ATOMS: atom_id res chain seq x y z
N MET A 1 9.82 7.04 -15.47
CA MET A 1 9.06 8.11 -14.79
C MET A 1 9.53 9.44 -15.35
N LEU A 2 8.64 10.23 -15.95
CA LEU A 2 8.95 11.56 -16.48
C LEU A 2 8.33 12.59 -15.53
N VAL A 3 9.11 13.54 -15.05
CA VAL A 3 8.64 14.63 -14.17
C VAL A 3 8.65 15.92 -14.98
N HIS A 4 7.52 16.63 -15.02
CA HIS A 4 7.42 17.93 -15.68
C HIS A 4 6.79 18.96 -14.74
N HIS A 5 7.17 20.22 -14.88
CA HIS A 5 6.52 21.34 -14.21
C HIS A 5 5.24 21.73 -14.96
N LEU A 6 4.17 22.10 -14.24
CA LEU A 6 2.94 22.63 -14.84
C LEU A 6 3.09 24.12 -15.18
N ARG A 7 2.39 24.60 -16.22
CA ARG A 7 2.39 26.02 -16.63
C ARG A 7 1.61 26.90 -15.64
N LYS A 8 1.95 28.19 -15.61
CA LYS A 8 1.44 29.21 -14.67
C LYS A 8 0.10 29.88 -15.05
N GLU A 9 -0.57 29.45 -16.12
CA GLU A 9 -1.83 30.06 -16.56
C GLU A 9 -3.03 29.20 -16.16
N GLY A 10 -4.02 29.83 -15.53
CA GLY A 10 -5.17 29.18 -14.94
C GLY A 10 -6.02 28.44 -15.97
N ALA A 11 -6.05 27.12 -15.86
CA ALA A 11 -7.10 26.28 -16.38
C ALA A 11 -7.80 25.62 -15.18
N SER A 12 -9.13 25.53 -15.24
CA SER A 12 -9.99 25.00 -14.18
C SER A 12 -9.80 23.49 -13.89
N ASP A 13 -8.92 22.81 -14.63
CA ASP A 13 -8.72 21.37 -14.53
C ASP A 13 -7.22 21.02 -14.70
N PRO A 14 -6.55 20.50 -13.65
CA PRO A 14 -5.14 20.13 -13.69
C PRO A 14 -4.83 18.99 -14.67
N VAL A 15 -5.82 18.16 -15.01
CA VAL A 15 -5.67 17.08 -15.99
C VAL A 15 -5.59 17.65 -17.40
N ASN A 16 -6.34 18.73 -17.68
CA ASN A 16 -6.28 19.43 -18.96
C ASN A 16 -4.97 20.19 -19.19
N MET A 17 -4.22 20.56 -18.14
CA MET A 17 -2.86 21.12 -18.31
C MET A 17 -1.86 20.12 -18.92
N LEU A 18 -2.15 18.81 -18.84
CA LEU A 18 -1.35 17.76 -19.48
C LEU A 18 -1.72 17.54 -20.96
N THR A 19 -2.90 18.02 -21.38
CA THR A 19 -3.43 17.85 -22.75
C THR A 19 -2.98 18.93 -23.74
N GLY A 20 -2.24 19.94 -23.26
CA GLY A 20 -1.72 21.03 -24.08
C GLY A 20 -0.52 20.62 -24.94
N SER A 21 -0.79 20.19 -26.18
CA SER A 21 0.09 20.25 -27.38
C SER A 21 1.23 19.23 -27.59
N THR A 22 1.49 18.25 -26.71
CA THR A 22 2.62 17.30 -26.92
C THR A 22 2.26 15.82 -27.05
N GLY A 23 0.98 15.43 -27.02
CA GLY A 23 0.58 14.04 -27.27
C GLY A 23 1.14 13.01 -26.26
N ILE A 24 1.59 13.45 -25.08
CA ILE A 24 2.14 12.57 -24.03
C ILE A 24 1.06 11.68 -23.39
N SER A 25 -0.21 12.09 -23.44
CA SER A 25 -1.34 11.32 -22.90
C SER A 25 -1.67 10.04 -23.69
N GLY A 26 -1.14 9.88 -24.91
CA GLY A 26 -1.41 8.69 -25.74
C GLY A 26 -0.60 7.44 -25.35
N ALA A 27 0.52 7.61 -24.63
CA ALA A 27 1.52 6.54 -24.41
C ALA A 27 1.65 6.07 -22.95
N ALA A 28 1.03 6.76 -21.99
CA ALA A 28 1.12 6.39 -20.57
C ALA A 28 -0.16 5.67 -20.10
N ASP A 29 -0.01 4.50 -19.48
CA ASP A 29 -1.14 3.75 -18.91
C ASP A 29 -1.72 4.45 -17.66
N SER A 30 -0.95 5.33 -17.01
CA SER A 30 -1.37 6.14 -15.86
C SER A 30 -0.63 7.48 -15.78
N SER A 31 -1.31 8.51 -15.29
CA SER A 31 -0.79 9.85 -15.07
C SER A 31 -1.09 10.32 -13.64
N PHE A 32 -0.14 11.03 -13.04
CA PHE A 32 -0.18 11.50 -11.67
C PHE A 32 0.12 13.00 -11.64
N VAL A 33 -0.78 13.80 -11.06
CA VAL A 33 -0.63 15.24 -10.95
C VAL A 33 -0.75 15.65 -9.49
N LEU A 34 0.32 16.20 -8.92
CA LEU A 34 0.30 16.78 -7.58
C LEU A 34 0.03 18.27 -7.67
N GLN A 35 -1.12 18.71 -7.17
CA GLN A 35 -1.52 20.13 -7.14
C GLN A 35 -1.57 20.62 -5.70
N ARG A 36 -0.82 21.68 -5.40
CA ARG A 36 -0.95 22.40 -4.12
C ARG A 36 -2.11 23.39 -4.17
N ASP A 37 -2.88 23.47 -3.10
CA ASP A 37 -4.03 24.40 -2.99
C ASP A 37 -3.56 25.86 -3.04
N LYS A 38 -2.46 26.17 -2.34
CA LYS A 38 -1.67 27.40 -2.49
C LYS A 38 -0.18 27.09 -2.53
N ARG A 39 0.60 27.95 -3.18
CA ARG A 39 2.06 27.77 -3.35
C ARG A 39 2.83 27.62 -2.02
N THR A 40 2.31 28.21 -0.95
CA THR A 40 2.90 28.25 0.39
C THR A 40 2.25 27.28 1.38
N GLU A 41 1.24 26.53 0.95
CA GLU A 41 0.57 25.58 1.82
C GLU A 41 1.22 24.21 1.70
N ASN A 42 1.32 23.52 2.83
CA ASN A 42 1.72 22.12 2.89
C ASN A 42 0.60 21.18 2.43
N ALA A 43 -0.56 21.72 2.06
CA ALA A 43 -1.68 21.03 1.43
C ALA A 43 -1.39 20.68 -0.03
N ALA A 44 -1.70 19.46 -0.46
CA ALA A 44 -1.83 19.16 -1.88
C ALA A 44 -2.86 18.06 -2.13
N THR A 45 -3.35 17.97 -3.36
CA THR A 45 -4.13 16.85 -3.85
C THR A 45 -3.35 16.15 -4.96
N LEU A 46 -3.16 14.84 -4.83
CA LEU A 46 -2.61 13.97 -5.86
C LEU A 46 -3.76 13.39 -6.70
N PHE A 47 -3.84 13.82 -7.94
CA PHE A 47 -4.78 13.31 -8.93
C PHE A 47 -4.13 12.13 -9.68
N CYS A 48 -4.73 10.95 -9.59
CA CYS A 48 -4.32 9.76 -10.33
C CYS A 48 -5.34 9.50 -11.44
N THR A 49 -4.92 9.38 -12.69
CA THR A 49 -5.79 9.05 -13.83
C THR A 49 -5.14 8.00 -14.72
N GLY A 50 -5.91 7.27 -15.52
CA GLY A 50 -5.40 6.24 -16.44
C GLY A 50 -6.45 5.86 -17.48
N ARG A 51 -6.03 5.09 -18.49
CA ARG A 51 -6.86 4.79 -19.68
C ARG A 51 -8.22 4.14 -19.33
N ASP A 52 -8.25 3.32 -18.28
CA ASP A 52 -9.42 2.52 -17.89
C ASP A 52 -9.88 2.79 -16.44
N ILE A 53 -9.39 3.86 -15.80
CA ILE A 53 -9.75 4.19 -14.41
C ILE A 53 -10.30 5.61 -14.29
N ARG A 54 -11.28 5.78 -13.39
CA ARG A 54 -11.76 7.11 -12.99
C ARG A 54 -10.63 7.88 -12.30
N THR A 55 -10.63 9.19 -12.44
CA THR A 55 -9.71 10.06 -11.69
C THR A 55 -9.92 9.84 -10.20
N ILE A 56 -8.83 9.52 -9.49
CA ILE A 56 -8.78 9.36 -8.04
C ILE A 56 -8.08 10.59 -7.47
N GLU A 57 -8.69 11.23 -6.49
CA GLU A 57 -8.15 12.38 -5.79
C GLU A 57 -7.68 11.95 -4.40
N ILE A 58 -6.41 12.17 -4.09
CA ILE A 58 -5.80 11.78 -2.82
C ILE A 58 -5.33 13.05 -2.11
N PRO A 59 -5.98 13.48 -1.02
CA PRO A 59 -5.58 14.67 -0.27
C PRO A 59 -4.35 14.35 0.59
N LEU A 60 -3.32 15.19 0.48
CA LEU A 60 -2.02 15.02 1.10
C LEU A 60 -1.61 16.27 1.91
N VAL A 61 -0.79 16.07 2.94
CA VAL A 61 -0.09 17.09 3.69
C VAL A 61 1.40 16.82 3.66
N PHE A 62 2.21 17.82 3.32
CA PHE A 62 3.65 17.74 3.36
C PHE A 62 4.14 17.89 4.80
N SER A 63 4.84 16.87 5.30
CA SER A 63 5.60 16.91 6.54
C SER A 63 6.98 17.50 6.25
N GLU A 64 7.23 18.69 6.78
CA GLU A 64 8.55 19.35 6.66
C GLU A 64 9.63 18.60 7.46
N GLU A 65 9.26 17.99 8.58
CA GLU A 65 10.16 17.23 9.44
C GLU A 65 10.76 16.01 8.73
N SER A 66 9.91 15.23 8.07
CA SER A 66 10.32 14.00 7.36
C SER A 66 10.52 14.21 5.87
N CYS A 67 10.20 15.40 5.34
CA CYS A 67 10.19 15.71 3.90
C CYS A 67 9.32 14.73 3.08
N THR A 68 8.21 14.25 3.65
CA THR A 68 7.29 13.28 3.02
C THR A 68 5.88 13.83 2.89
N TRP A 69 5.12 13.33 1.92
CA TRP A 69 3.68 13.59 1.82
C TRP A 69 2.90 12.52 2.60
N LEU A 70 2.09 12.96 3.55
CA LEU A 70 1.19 12.14 4.37
C LEU A 70 -0.24 12.31 3.88
N LEU A 71 -1.09 11.30 4.08
CA LEU A 71 -2.52 11.42 3.75
C LEU A 71 -3.17 12.43 4.71
N ARG A 72 -3.91 13.41 4.17
CA ARG A 72 -4.54 14.47 4.97
C ARG A 72 -5.69 13.94 5.82
N ASP A 73 -6.51 13.08 5.22
CA ASP A 73 -7.67 12.44 5.84
C ASP A 73 -7.69 10.97 5.44
N GLU A 74 -7.96 10.08 6.39
CA GLU A 74 -8.29 8.68 6.10
C GLU A 74 -9.62 8.63 5.33
N ASN A 75 -9.59 8.94 4.04
CA ASN A 75 -10.75 8.73 3.19
C ASN A 75 -11.03 7.22 3.17
N PRO A 76 -12.18 6.72 3.66
CA PRO A 76 -12.47 5.29 3.71
C PRO A 76 -12.43 4.62 2.33
N ALA A 77 -12.62 5.39 1.25
CA ALA A 77 -12.48 4.92 -0.13
C ALA A 77 -11.01 4.82 -0.60
N LEU A 78 -10.07 5.51 0.07
CA LEU A 78 -8.61 5.44 -0.14
C LEU A 78 -7.90 4.56 0.88
N VAL A 79 -8.55 4.25 2.02
CA VAL A 79 -8.18 3.11 2.86
C VAL A 79 -8.31 1.89 1.96
N LYS A 80 -7.17 1.40 1.45
CA LYS A 80 -7.16 0.12 0.76
C LYS A 80 -7.75 -0.89 1.73
N LEU A 81 -8.94 -1.38 1.43
CA LEU A 81 -9.52 -2.53 2.10
C LEU A 81 -8.40 -3.57 2.20
N LEU A 82 -8.14 -4.09 3.41
CA LEU A 82 -7.12 -5.12 3.59
C LEU A 82 -7.38 -6.22 2.57
N ASP A 83 -6.32 -6.69 1.91
CA ASP A 83 -6.49 -7.86 1.06
C ASP A 83 -7.09 -8.97 1.94
N PRO A 84 -8.15 -9.67 1.49
CA PRO A 84 -8.81 -10.67 2.33
C PRO A 84 -7.87 -11.76 2.84
N THR A 85 -6.76 -12.01 2.14
CA THR A 85 -5.72 -12.96 2.60
C THR A 85 -4.86 -12.35 3.71
N VAL A 86 -4.52 -11.06 3.61
CA VAL A 86 -3.78 -10.34 4.66
C VAL A 86 -4.60 -10.33 5.95
N GLU A 87 -5.89 -9.97 5.84
CA GLU A 87 -6.82 -9.95 6.97
C GLU A 87 -6.96 -11.33 7.62
N GLN A 88 -7.04 -12.41 6.82
CA GLN A 88 -7.13 -13.76 7.35
C GLN A 88 -5.87 -14.22 8.09
N VAL A 89 -4.69 -13.82 7.60
CA VAL A 89 -3.44 -14.15 8.28
C VAL A 89 -3.36 -13.38 9.58
N ASP A 90 -3.63 -12.06 9.59
CA ASP A 90 -3.69 -11.25 10.81
C ASP A 90 -4.66 -11.84 11.85
N ARG A 91 -5.85 -12.24 11.41
CA ARG A 91 -6.83 -12.95 12.24
C ARG A 91 -6.25 -14.24 12.81
N TYR A 92 -5.61 -15.08 11.98
CA TYR A 92 -4.97 -16.30 12.45
C TYR A 92 -3.92 -16.01 13.53
N PHE A 93 -3.03 -15.03 13.36
CA PHE A 93 -2.02 -14.69 14.37
C PHE A 93 -2.67 -14.18 15.67
N THR A 94 -3.71 -13.35 15.54
CA THR A 94 -4.46 -12.79 16.67
C THR A 94 -5.24 -13.84 17.46
N GLU A 95 -5.96 -14.73 16.78
CA GLU A 95 -6.82 -15.74 17.42
C GLU A 95 -6.04 -16.98 17.90
N SER A 96 -4.95 -17.35 17.22
CA SER A 96 -4.09 -18.47 17.65
C SER A 96 -3.12 -18.08 18.77
N GLY A 97 -2.96 -16.78 19.05
CA GLY A 97 -2.03 -16.26 20.07
C GLY A 97 -0.56 -16.49 19.72
N THR A 98 -0.25 -16.73 18.45
CA THR A 98 1.14 -16.89 17.97
C THR A 98 1.67 -15.55 17.48
N ASP A 99 2.90 -15.20 17.88
CA ASP A 99 3.57 -13.97 17.44
C ASP A 99 4.60 -14.24 16.32
N GLU A 100 4.93 -15.50 16.03
CA GLU A 100 5.94 -15.87 15.05
C GLU A 100 5.53 -17.11 14.24
N PHE A 101 5.85 -17.08 12.94
CA PHE A 101 5.81 -18.23 12.07
C PHE A 101 7.09 -18.31 11.25
N CYS A 102 7.68 -19.50 11.16
CA CYS A 102 8.73 -19.81 10.19
C CYS A 102 8.43 -21.18 9.57
N GLY A 103 8.18 -21.21 8.26
CA GLY A 103 7.77 -22.43 7.58
C GLY A 103 7.51 -22.23 6.10
N SER A 104 7.08 -23.28 5.42
CA SER A 104 6.65 -23.22 4.03
C SER A 104 5.27 -22.57 3.90
N ALA A 105 4.93 -22.14 2.69
CA ALA A 105 3.59 -21.63 2.39
C ALA A 105 2.50 -22.69 2.59
N THR A 106 2.83 -23.97 2.41
CA THR A 106 1.90 -25.08 2.62
C THR A 106 1.57 -25.22 4.10
N GLU A 107 2.58 -25.22 4.96
CA GLU A 107 2.38 -25.31 6.41
C GLU A 107 1.55 -24.13 6.94
N LEU A 108 1.78 -22.91 6.43
CA LEU A 108 0.97 -21.75 6.83
C LEU A 108 -0.49 -21.90 6.37
N ALA A 109 -0.72 -22.30 5.12
CA ALA A 109 -2.06 -22.52 4.58
C ALA A 109 -2.84 -23.61 5.35
N GLU A 110 -2.18 -24.71 5.72
CA GLU A 110 -2.78 -25.78 6.50
C GLU A 110 -3.15 -25.31 7.92
N ARG A 111 -2.29 -24.53 8.58
CA ARG A 111 -2.58 -23.94 9.89
C ARG A 111 -3.77 -22.99 9.83
N MET A 112 -3.81 -22.12 8.82
CA MET A 112 -4.94 -21.21 8.61
C MET A 112 -6.24 -21.97 8.33
N LYS A 113 -6.18 -23.04 7.53
CA LYS A 113 -7.34 -23.91 7.23
C LYS A 113 -7.83 -24.64 8.48
N ALA A 114 -6.92 -25.16 9.30
CA ALA A 114 -7.29 -25.82 10.56
C ALA A 114 -7.93 -24.86 11.57
N HIS A 115 -7.53 -23.58 11.56
CA HIS A 115 -8.01 -22.58 12.49
C HIS A 115 -9.33 -21.91 12.06
N SER A 116 -9.42 -21.50 10.79
CA SER A 116 -10.54 -20.70 10.27
C SER A 116 -11.46 -21.46 9.30
N GLY A 117 -11.08 -22.67 8.89
CA GLY A 117 -11.80 -23.44 7.87
C GLY A 117 -11.59 -22.95 6.43
N ILE A 118 -10.85 -21.85 6.22
CA ILE A 118 -10.67 -21.25 4.90
C ILE A 118 -9.54 -21.96 4.16
N ASP A 119 -9.83 -22.40 2.93
CA ASP A 119 -8.86 -23.07 2.06
C ASP A 119 -8.20 -22.06 1.12
N ILE A 120 -6.89 -21.83 1.30
CA ILE A 120 -6.07 -20.98 0.44
C ILE A 120 -4.91 -21.80 -0.09
N THR A 121 -4.70 -21.75 -1.41
CA THR A 121 -3.56 -22.46 -2.00
C THR A 121 -2.23 -21.81 -1.61
N PRO A 122 -1.15 -22.59 -1.38
CA PRO A 122 0.15 -22.05 -0.96
C PRO A 122 0.74 -21.00 -1.92
N ALA A 123 0.47 -21.16 -3.22
CA ALA A 123 0.91 -20.23 -4.26
C ALA A 123 0.19 -18.88 -4.17
N VAL A 124 -1.13 -18.90 -3.96
CA VAL A 124 -1.93 -17.68 -3.76
C VAL A 124 -1.51 -16.99 -2.48
N LEU A 125 -1.36 -17.73 -1.38
CA LEU A 125 -0.90 -17.19 -0.10
C LEU A 125 0.44 -16.47 -0.26
N SER A 126 1.45 -17.13 -0.83
CA SER A 126 2.76 -16.52 -1.08
C SER A 126 2.69 -15.23 -1.91
N LYS A 127 1.87 -15.23 -2.97
CA LYS A 127 1.70 -14.07 -3.85
C LYS A 127 1.00 -12.93 -3.12
N LYS A 128 -0.04 -13.23 -2.34
CA LYS A 128 -0.83 -12.23 -1.61
C LYS A 128 -0.05 -11.63 -0.45
N LEU A 129 0.70 -12.43 0.30
CA LEU A 129 1.63 -11.93 1.33
C LEU A 129 2.70 -11.00 0.73
N LEU A 130 3.21 -11.32 -0.47
CA LEU A 130 4.18 -10.46 -1.16
C LEU A 130 3.55 -9.14 -1.64
N CYS A 131 2.41 -9.19 -2.32
CA CYS A 131 1.72 -8.00 -2.81
C CYS A 131 1.15 -7.13 -1.67
N GLY A 132 0.72 -7.78 -0.60
CA GLY A 132 0.16 -7.17 0.62
C GLY A 132 1.22 -6.85 1.68
N HIS A 133 2.52 -6.93 1.37
CA HIS A 133 3.58 -6.73 2.35
C HIS A 133 3.45 -5.40 3.11
N ALA A 134 3.12 -4.31 2.40
CA ALA A 134 2.88 -3.01 3.02
C ALA A 134 1.69 -3.02 4.00
N GLN A 135 0.64 -3.82 3.71
CA GLN A 135 -0.51 -3.97 4.62
C GLN A 135 -0.12 -4.79 5.86
N PHE A 136 0.72 -5.82 5.71
CA PHE A 136 1.28 -6.55 6.87
C PHE A 136 2.11 -5.65 7.77
N CYS A 137 3.00 -4.83 7.20
CA CYS A 137 3.80 -3.90 7.99
C CYS A 137 2.93 -2.89 8.73
N ALA A 138 1.87 -2.38 8.08
CA ALA A 138 0.91 -1.48 8.73
C ALA A 138 0.13 -2.15 9.87
N LEU A 139 -0.06 -3.47 9.82
CA LEU A 139 -0.65 -4.27 10.90
C LEU A 139 0.37 -4.69 11.98
N GLY A 140 1.61 -4.19 11.91
CA GLY A 140 2.66 -4.51 12.87
C GLY A 140 3.33 -5.86 12.62
N TYR A 141 3.43 -6.32 11.37
CA TYR A 141 4.15 -7.54 11.02
C TYR A 141 5.40 -7.30 10.18
N GLU A 142 6.46 -8.02 10.49
CA GLU A 142 7.61 -8.20 9.62
C GLU A 142 7.46 -9.52 8.86
N CYS A 143 7.40 -9.48 7.52
CA CYS A 143 7.25 -10.66 6.67
C CYS A 143 8.40 -10.77 5.66
N SER A 144 9.15 -11.87 5.69
CA SER A 144 10.27 -12.12 4.78
C SER A 144 10.17 -13.49 4.09
N PHE A 145 10.79 -13.59 2.92
CA PHE A 145 10.84 -14.82 2.12
C PHE A 145 12.29 -15.17 1.81
N PHE A 146 12.66 -16.43 2.01
CA PHE A 146 14.01 -16.92 1.74
C PHE A 146 13.97 -18.37 1.24
N ARG A 147 15.10 -18.88 0.73
CA ARG A 147 15.23 -20.27 0.29
C ARG A 147 16.17 -21.02 1.20
N THR A 148 15.82 -22.27 1.49
CA THR A 148 16.67 -23.25 2.16
C THR A 148 16.86 -24.45 1.23
N HIS A 149 17.65 -25.43 1.66
CA HIS A 149 17.77 -26.72 0.96
C HIS A 149 16.40 -27.44 0.82
N GLU A 150 15.46 -27.16 1.71
CA GLU A 150 14.10 -27.72 1.72
C GLU A 150 13.10 -26.91 0.87
N GLY A 151 13.53 -25.80 0.25
CA GLY A 151 12.70 -24.97 -0.60
C GLY A 151 12.44 -23.56 -0.04
N LYS A 152 11.37 -22.91 -0.53
CA LYS A 152 11.02 -21.54 -0.14
C LYS A 152 10.34 -21.54 1.23
N LYS A 153 10.84 -20.71 2.14
CA LYS A 153 10.28 -20.48 3.47
C LYS A 153 9.77 -19.04 3.59
N ILE A 154 8.82 -18.86 4.49
CA ILE A 154 8.22 -17.61 4.91
C ILE A 154 8.53 -17.45 6.39
N LYS A 155 9.03 -16.27 6.79
CA LYS A 155 9.13 -15.88 8.19
C LYS A 155 8.24 -14.67 8.43
N ILE A 156 7.36 -14.76 9.42
CA ILE A 156 6.44 -13.70 9.83
C ILE A 156 6.61 -13.49 11.34
N ASN A 157 6.87 -12.26 11.77
CA ASN A 157 6.93 -11.89 13.17
C ASN A 157 5.98 -10.73 13.43
N ARG A 158 5.26 -10.75 14.55
CA ARG A 158 4.56 -9.57 15.07
C ARG A 158 5.56 -8.67 15.76
N VAL A 159 5.71 -7.44 15.26
CA VAL A 159 6.50 -6.40 15.89
C VAL A 159 5.68 -5.89 17.07
N LYS A 160 6.17 -6.14 18.28
CA LYS A 160 5.60 -5.52 19.48
C LYS A 160 6.03 -4.06 19.43
N GLU A 161 5.07 -3.13 19.44
CA GLU A 161 5.41 -1.74 19.72
C GLU A 161 6.03 -1.71 21.11
N ASP A 162 7.34 -1.43 21.18
CA ASP A 162 7.96 -1.05 22.43
C ASP A 162 7.21 0.21 22.90
N GLU A 163 6.57 0.14 24.07
CA GLU A 163 6.13 1.30 24.83
C GLU A 163 7.37 2.13 25.20
N GLU A 164 7.92 2.89 24.25
CA GLU A 164 8.97 3.86 24.53
C GLU A 164 8.36 5.23 24.82
N LYS A 165 8.34 5.53 26.13
CA LYS A 165 8.31 6.84 26.82
C LYS A 165 6.96 7.50 27.10
N ALA A 166 6.50 7.26 28.33
CA ALA A 166 6.06 8.34 29.22
C ALA A 166 6.48 8.04 30.68
N SER A 167 7.69 8.45 31.05
CA SER A 167 8.05 8.80 32.43
C SER A 167 9.01 9.97 32.43
#